data_AF-A0A968MPA4-F1
#
_entry.id   AF-A0A968MPA4-F1
#
_cell.length_a   1.000
_cell.length_b   1.000
_cell.length_c   1.000
_cell.angle_alpha   90.00
_cell.angle_beta   90.00
_cell.angle_gamma   90.00
#
_symmetry.space_group_name_H-M   'P 1'
#
loop_
_entity.id
_entity.type
_entity.pdbx_description
1 polymer ?
#
loop_
_entity_poly.entity_id
_entity_poly.type
_entity_poly.pdbx_seq_one_letter_code
_entity_poly.pdbx_strand_id
1 'polypeptide(L)'
;MHPWSLEISLAVGLVFWMVFAWSALLRRIVPREAMATAVHRRAMVSFVENGLHDTEQSSGVLILVSRLEHRVEILADSGIHARIGVEGWSSHVQTIISAIKDGHPAEGLQSAIHRIGEELARHFPPRPDDTNELENHVIVTAR
;
A
#
# COMPACT_ATOMS: atom_id res chain seq x y z
N MET A 1 49.06 17.82 -9.49
CA MET A 1 47.98 16.81 -9.31
C MET A 1 48.64 15.45 -9.32
N HIS A 2 48.70 14.75 -8.18
CA HIS A 2 49.43 13.49 -8.07
C HIS A 2 48.56 12.31 -8.55
N PRO A 3 49.11 11.39 -9.37
CA PRO A 3 48.35 10.32 -10.04
C PRO A 3 47.65 9.34 -9.08
N TRP A 4 48.07 9.28 -7.82
CA TRP A 4 47.59 8.31 -6.83
C TRP A 4 46.23 8.67 -6.24
N SER A 5 45.82 9.94 -6.38
CA SER A 5 44.49 10.40 -5.95
C SER A 5 43.37 9.82 -6.83
N LEU A 6 43.65 9.57 -8.12
CA LEU A 6 42.67 9.04 -9.07
C LEU A 6 42.35 7.56 -8.78
N GLU A 7 43.37 6.78 -8.42
CA GLU A 7 43.22 5.35 -8.10
C GLU A 7 42.36 5.15 -6.83
N ILE A 8 42.58 5.98 -5.81
CA ILE A 8 41.78 5.94 -4.57
C ILE A 8 40.34 6.33 -4.86
N SER A 9 40.09 7.37 -5.66
CA SER A 9 38.72 7.78 -6.02
C SER A 9 37.97 6.70 -6.81
N LEU A 10 38.66 5.98 -7.71
CA LEU A 10 38.06 4.86 -8.45
C LEU A 10 37.73 3.69 -7.52
N ALA A 11 38.64 3.33 -6.60
CA ALA A 11 38.40 2.27 -5.64
C ALA A 11 37.21 2.58 -4.71
N VAL A 12 37.14 3.80 -4.18
CA VAL A 12 36.03 4.25 -3.32
C VAL A 12 34.71 4.28 -4.11
N GLY A 13 34.74 4.79 -5.35
CA GLY A 13 33.56 4.80 -6.23
C GLY A 13 33.06 3.38 -6.54
N LEU A 14 33.96 2.43 -6.77
CA LEU A 14 33.62 1.03 -7.02
C LEU A 14 32.98 0.38 -5.80
N VAL A 15 33.58 0.55 -4.60
CA VAL A 15 33.02 0.01 -3.35
C VAL A 15 31.65 0.63 -3.08
N PHE A 16 31.50 1.94 -3.26
CA PHE A 16 30.23 2.64 -3.10
C PHE A 16 29.19 2.11 -4.08
N TRP A 17 29.54 1.97 -5.37
CA TRP A 17 28.67 1.38 -6.38
C TRP A 17 28.30 -0.07 -6.02
N MET A 18 29.24 -0.87 -5.52
CA MET A 18 29.02 -2.26 -5.12
C MET A 18 28.04 -2.36 -3.96
N VAL A 19 28.17 -1.52 -2.93
CA VAL A 19 27.26 -1.45 -1.78
C VAL A 19 25.85 -1.03 -2.22
N PHE A 20 25.74 -0.01 -3.07
CA PHE A 20 24.45 0.43 -3.60
C PHE A 20 23.82 -0.59 -4.54
N ALA A 21 24.62 -1.18 -5.43
CA ALA A 21 24.19 -2.24 -6.34
C ALA A 21 23.76 -3.49 -5.57
N TRP A 22 24.42 -3.82 -4.46
CA TRP A 22 24.04 -4.95 -3.60
C TRP A 22 22.63 -4.76 -3.04
N SER A 23 22.27 -3.57 -2.54
CA SER A 23 20.90 -3.30 -2.08
C SER A 23 19.85 -3.40 -3.21
N ALA A 24 20.19 -2.95 -4.42
CA ALA A 24 19.31 -3.08 -5.58
C ALA A 24 19.21 -4.53 -6.09
N LEU A 25 20.30 -5.29 -6.00
CA LEU A 25 20.39 -6.68 -6.45
C LEU A 25 19.67 -7.61 -5.47
N LEU A 26 19.77 -7.37 -4.17
CA LEU A 26 19.04 -8.12 -3.15
C LEU A 26 17.53 -8.05 -3.40
N ARG A 27 16.99 -6.90 -3.82
CA ARG A 27 15.56 -6.78 -4.22
C ARG A 27 15.17 -7.74 -5.34
N ARG A 28 16.09 -8.10 -6.23
CA ARG A 28 15.85 -9.04 -7.33
C ARG A 28 15.85 -10.50 -6.85
N ILE A 29 16.47 -10.77 -5.71
CA ILE A 29 16.60 -12.11 -5.11
C ILE A 29 15.47 -12.39 -4.10
N VAL A 30 14.84 -11.36 -3.52
CA VAL A 30 13.70 -11.55 -2.61
C VAL A 30 12.54 -12.20 -3.37
N PRO A 31 12.06 -13.37 -2.93
CA PRO A 31 10.93 -14.04 -3.58
C PRO A 31 9.65 -13.21 -3.42
N ARG A 32 8.78 -13.27 -4.43
CA ARG A 32 7.51 -12.51 -4.47
C ARG A 32 6.60 -12.77 -3.28
N GLU A 33 6.70 -13.95 -2.68
CA GLU A 33 5.96 -14.37 -1.48
C GLU A 33 6.45 -13.62 -0.23
N ALA A 34 7.76 -13.50 -0.04
CA ALA A 34 8.33 -12.75 1.08
C ALA A 34 7.94 -11.25 0.99
N MET A 35 7.91 -10.69 -0.22
CA MET A 35 7.40 -9.32 -0.43
C MET A 35 5.91 -9.23 -0.09
N ALA A 36 5.09 -10.22 -0.46
CA ALA A 36 3.67 -10.23 -0.11
C ALA A 36 3.46 -10.29 1.41
N THR A 37 4.21 -11.14 2.12
CA THR A 37 4.15 -11.19 3.59
C THR A 37 4.61 -9.88 4.23
N ALA A 38 5.63 -9.22 3.67
CA ALA A 38 6.11 -7.94 4.18
C ALA A 38 5.07 -6.82 3.99
N VAL A 39 4.45 -6.72 2.82
CA VAL A 39 3.38 -5.75 2.54
C VAL A 39 2.17 -6.04 3.43
N HIS A 40 1.76 -7.30 3.58
CA HIS A 40 0.65 -7.68 4.45
C HIS A 40 0.89 -7.31 5.91
N ARG A 41 2.08 -7.63 6.45
CA ARG A 41 2.45 -7.22 7.82
C ARG A 41 2.42 -5.71 7.97
N ARG A 42 2.90 -4.96 6.97
CA ARG A 42 2.88 -3.49 7.00
C ARG A 42 1.46 -2.95 6.96
N ALA A 43 0.60 -3.53 6.15
CA ALA A 43 -0.81 -3.18 6.08
C ALA A 43 -1.49 -3.42 7.43
N MET A 44 -1.27 -4.58 8.07
CA MET A 44 -1.80 -4.89 9.40
C MET A 44 -1.34 -3.91 10.48
N VAL A 45 -0.03 -3.60 10.53
CA VAL A 45 0.51 -2.64 11.50
C VAL A 45 -0.12 -1.27 11.28
N SER A 46 -0.21 -0.83 10.03
CA SER A 46 -0.84 0.46 9.69
C SER A 46 -2.33 0.49 10.04
N PHE A 47 -3.03 -0.64 9.91
CA PHE A 47 -4.45 -0.77 10.27
C PHE A 47 -4.67 -0.55 11.77
N VAL A 48 -3.80 -1.13 12.60
CA VAL A 48 -3.86 -0.97 14.06
C VAL A 48 -3.40 0.42 14.49
N GLU A 49 -2.28 0.91 13.95
CA GLU A 49 -1.71 2.22 14.29
C GLU A 49 -2.67 3.38 13.99
N ASN A 50 -3.48 3.26 12.93
CA ASN A 50 -4.45 4.28 12.55
C ASN A 50 -5.85 4.03 13.12
N GLY A 51 -6.01 3.09 14.05
CA GLY A 51 -7.29 2.85 14.73
C GLY A 51 -8.41 2.35 13.82
N LEU A 52 -8.11 1.84 12.63
CA LEU A 52 -9.12 1.39 11.65
C LEU A 52 -9.95 0.18 12.12
N HIS A 53 -9.52 -0.45 13.22
CA HIS A 53 -10.20 -1.55 13.91
C HIS A 53 -11.18 -1.06 15.00
N ASP A 54 -11.10 0.21 15.39
CA ASP A 54 -11.87 0.80 16.50
C ASP A 54 -13.03 1.63 15.93
N THR A 55 -13.85 0.99 15.08
CA THR A 55 -15.06 1.59 14.49
C THR A 55 -16.28 0.90 15.06
N GLU A 56 -17.38 1.64 15.33
CA GLU A 56 -18.55 1.08 16.03
C GLU A 56 -19.19 -0.09 15.26
N GLN A 57 -19.03 -0.11 13.94
CA GLN A 57 -19.59 -1.12 13.05
C GLN A 57 -18.55 -2.06 12.44
N SER A 58 -17.28 -1.99 12.87
CA SER A 58 -16.19 -2.72 12.20
C SER A 58 -16.20 -2.45 10.70
N SER A 59 -16.27 -1.16 10.35
CA SER A 59 -16.43 -0.65 8.99
C SER A 59 -15.15 -0.01 8.42
N GLY A 60 -14.01 -0.18 9.10
CA GLY A 60 -12.73 0.32 8.61
C GLY A 60 -12.22 -0.41 7.36
N VAL A 61 -11.80 0.36 6.35
CA VAL A 61 -11.12 -0.13 5.14
C VAL A 61 -9.82 0.63 4.93
N LEU A 62 -8.73 -0.11 4.73
CA LEU A 62 -7.41 0.39 4.37
C LEU A 62 -7.07 -0.01 2.94
N ILE A 63 -6.72 0.97 2.11
CA ILE A 63 -6.12 0.74 0.80
C ILE A 63 -4.63 1.10 0.90
N LEU A 64 -3.76 0.09 0.91
CA LEU A 64 -2.32 0.27 0.92
C LEU A 64 -1.76 0.16 -0.51
N VAL A 65 -1.10 1.23 -0.98
CA VAL A 65 -0.37 1.23 -2.26
C VAL A 65 1.12 1.29 -1.97
N SER A 66 1.83 0.20 -2.19
CA SER A 66 3.28 0.16 -2.05
C SER A 66 4.00 0.34 -3.38
N ARG A 67 4.72 1.46 -3.50
CA ARG A 67 5.53 1.80 -4.68
C ARG A 67 6.79 0.96 -4.80
N LEU A 68 7.39 0.52 -3.70
CA LEU A 68 8.64 -0.25 -3.74
C LEU A 68 8.39 -1.69 -4.22
N GLU A 69 7.32 -2.32 -3.73
CA GLU A 69 6.95 -3.68 -4.10
C GLU A 69 6.02 -3.75 -5.32
N HIS A 70 5.60 -2.60 -5.88
CA HIS A 70 4.59 -2.49 -6.95
C HIS A 70 3.32 -3.32 -6.63
N ARG A 71 2.82 -3.19 -5.40
CA ARG A 71 1.68 -3.95 -4.89
C ARG A 71 0.61 -3.02 -4.31
N VAL A 72 -0.63 -3.43 -4.49
CA VAL A 72 -1.80 -2.83 -3.86
C VAL A 72 -2.45 -3.89 -3.00
N GLU A 73 -2.76 -3.54 -1.75
CA GLU A 73 -3.44 -4.42 -0.81
C GLU A 73 -4.60 -3.66 -0.18
N ILE A 74 -5.76 -4.32 -0.08
CA ILE A 74 -6.93 -3.77 0.61
C ILE A 74 -7.18 -4.64 1.83
N LEU A 75 -7.12 -4.03 3.01
CA LEU A 75 -7.54 -4.66 4.27
C LEU A 75 -8.87 -4.05 4.69
N ALA A 76 -9.79 -4.89 5.12
CA ALA A 76 -11.04 -4.45 5.72
C ALA A 76 -11.24 -5.19 7.03
N ASP A 77 -11.93 -4.56 7.97
CA ASP A 77 -12.35 -5.25 9.19
C ASP A 77 -13.28 -6.43 8.85
N SER A 78 -13.32 -7.39 9.76
CA SER A 78 -14.12 -8.62 9.76
C SER A 78 -15.59 -8.40 9.38
N GLY A 79 -16.19 -7.29 9.84
CA GLY A 79 -17.59 -6.92 9.55
C GLY A 79 -17.87 -6.72 8.06
N ILE A 80 -17.02 -5.96 7.38
CA ILE A 80 -17.14 -5.73 5.93
C ILE A 80 -16.61 -6.91 5.13
N HIS A 81 -15.48 -7.50 5.57
CA HIS A 81 -14.84 -8.60 4.86
C HIS A 81 -15.82 -9.77 4.65
N ALA A 82 -16.63 -10.09 5.67
CA ALA A 82 -17.66 -11.13 5.59
C ALA A 82 -18.80 -10.83 4.59
N ARG A 83 -19.00 -9.56 4.19
CA ARG A 83 -20.09 -9.13 3.30
C ARG A 83 -19.67 -8.99 1.84
N ILE A 84 -18.52 -8.37 1.59
CA ILE A 84 -18.01 -8.12 0.22
C ILE A 84 -17.35 -9.37 -0.37
N GLY A 85 -16.72 -10.19 0.48
CA GLY A 85 -16.02 -11.40 0.05
C GLY A 85 -14.75 -11.14 -0.75
N VAL A 86 -13.94 -12.18 -0.93
CA VAL A 86 -12.58 -12.08 -1.51
C VAL A 86 -12.59 -11.63 -2.99
N GLU A 87 -13.61 -12.02 -3.75
CA GLU A 87 -13.73 -11.67 -5.18
C GLU A 87 -14.00 -10.19 -5.40
N GLY A 88 -14.84 -9.56 -4.56
CA GLY A 88 -15.12 -8.11 -4.64
C GLY A 88 -13.86 -7.28 -4.45
N TRP A 89 -13.08 -7.58 -3.42
CA TRP A 89 -11.80 -6.92 -3.15
C TRP A 89 -10.79 -7.09 -4.28
N SER A 90 -10.72 -8.28 -4.87
CA SER A 90 -9.81 -8.57 -5.98
C SER A 90 -10.11 -7.70 -7.21
N SER A 91 -11.40 -7.45 -7.49
CA SER A 91 -11.83 -6.55 -8.57
C SER A 91 -11.41 -5.10 -8.33
N HIS A 92 -11.59 -4.60 -7.10
CA HIS A 92 -11.18 -3.24 -6.72
C HIS A 92 -9.66 -3.06 -6.81
N VAL A 93 -8.89 -4.04 -6.32
CA VAL A 93 -7.42 -4.07 -6.45
C VAL A 93 -7.00 -4.01 -7.92
N GLN A 94 -7.62 -4.79 -8.80
CA GLN A 94 -7.28 -4.78 -10.23
C GLN A 94 -7.61 -3.45 -10.92
N THR A 95 -8.69 -2.79 -10.50
CA THR A 95 -9.04 -1.45 -11.00
C THR A 95 -7.95 -0.44 -10.67
N ILE A 96 -7.47 -0.44 -9.41
CA ILE A 96 -6.38 0.44 -8.97
C ILE A 96 -5.09 0.12 -9.72
N ILE A 97 -4.73 -1.18 -9.83
CA ILE A 97 -3.50 -1.60 -10.52
C ILE A 97 -3.52 -1.16 -12.00
N SER A 98 -4.65 -1.31 -12.68
CA SER A 98 -4.77 -0.94 -14.10
C SER A 98 -4.60 0.56 -14.29
N ALA A 99 -5.30 1.37 -13.48
CA ALA A 99 -5.19 2.81 -13.54
C ALA A 99 -3.76 3.33 -13.21
N ILE A 100 -3.07 2.69 -12.26
CA ILE A 100 -1.65 3.00 -11.98
C ILE A 100 -0.77 2.69 -13.19
N LYS A 101 -0.99 1.55 -13.87
CA LYS A 101 -0.24 1.19 -15.08
C LYS A 101 -0.50 2.14 -16.24
N ASP A 102 -1.72 2.65 -16.35
CA ASP A 102 -2.14 3.59 -17.39
C ASP A 102 -1.70 5.04 -17.10
N GLY A 103 -1.04 5.29 -15.96
CA GLY A 103 -0.55 6.62 -15.58
C GLY A 103 -1.60 7.53 -14.92
N HIS A 104 -2.76 6.97 -14.55
CA HIS A 104 -3.89 7.69 -13.95
C HIS A 104 -4.21 7.18 -12.53
N PRO A 105 -3.25 7.17 -11.59
CA PRO A 105 -3.43 6.56 -10.26
C PRO A 105 -4.54 7.21 -9.44
N ALA A 106 -4.71 8.54 -9.55
CA ALA A 106 -5.73 9.28 -8.81
C ALA A 106 -7.15 8.86 -9.23
N GLU A 107 -7.40 8.72 -10.53
CA GLU A 107 -8.69 8.29 -11.08
C GLU A 107 -9.01 6.86 -10.66
N GLY A 108 -8.03 5.96 -10.69
CA GLY A 108 -8.18 4.59 -10.22
C GLY A 108 -8.55 4.49 -8.74
N LEU A 109 -7.86 5.25 -7.90
CA LEU A 109 -8.15 5.34 -6.47
C LEU A 109 -9.54 5.92 -6.22
N GLN A 110 -9.89 7.03 -6.87
CA GLN A 110 -11.21 7.65 -6.73
C GLN A 110 -12.33 6.69 -7.14
N SER A 111 -12.17 5.99 -8.28
CA SER A 111 -13.14 5.00 -8.73
C SER A 111 -13.27 3.83 -7.75
N ALA A 112 -12.16 3.35 -7.18
CA ALA A 112 -12.20 2.26 -6.21
C ALA A 112 -12.87 2.70 -4.89
N ILE A 113 -12.51 3.88 -4.37
CA ILE A 113 -13.12 4.46 -3.16
C ILE A 113 -14.63 4.64 -3.35
N HIS A 114 -15.06 5.15 -4.51
CA HIS A 114 -16.48 5.34 -4.79
C HIS A 114 -17.24 4.01 -4.78
N ARG A 115 -16.73 2.98 -5.46
CA ARG A 115 -17.35 1.64 -5.50
C ARG A 115 -17.39 0.98 -4.13
N ILE A 116 -16.30 1.06 -3.38
CA ILE A 116 -16.25 0.56 -2.00
C ILE A 116 -17.28 1.30 -1.15
N GLY A 117 -17.40 2.62 -1.29
CA GLY A 117 -18.42 3.43 -0.61
C GLY A 117 -19.85 3.01 -0.96
N GLU A 118 -20.14 2.72 -2.23
CA GLU A 118 -21.45 2.20 -2.66
C GLU A 118 -21.76 0.80 -2.11
N GLU A 119 -20.75 -0.06 -2.00
CA GLU A 119 -20.88 -1.38 -1.36
C GLU A 119 -21.11 -1.25 0.14
N LEU A 120 -20.37 -0.36 0.81
CA LEU A 120 -20.54 -0.07 2.21
C LEU A 120 -21.93 0.50 2.50
N ALA A 121 -22.39 1.49 1.73
CA ALA A 121 -23.71 2.10 1.92
C ALA A 121 -24.87 1.10 1.76
N ARG A 122 -24.68 0.04 0.94
CA ARG A 122 -25.66 -1.05 0.80
C ARG A 122 -25.73 -1.95 2.03
N HIS A 123 -24.62 -2.15 2.74
CA HIS A 123 -24.53 -3.07 3.87
C HIS A 123 -24.60 -2.38 5.24
N PHE A 124 -24.16 -1.12 5.29
CA PHE A 124 -24.08 -0.25 6.45
C PHE A 124 -24.68 1.10 6.05
N PRO A 125 -26.03 1.21 5.97
CA PRO A 125 -26.67 2.45 5.57
C PRO A 125 -26.36 3.56 6.60
N PRO A 126 -26.05 4.78 6.13
CA PRO A 126 -25.70 5.89 7.01
C PRO A 126 -26.87 6.21 7.94
N ARG A 127 -26.58 6.36 9.22
CA ARG A 127 -27.57 6.74 10.24
C ARG A 127 -27.56 8.25 10.48
N PRO A 128 -28.64 8.85 10.97
CA PRO A 128 -28.68 10.29 11.23
C PRO A 128 -27.76 10.73 12.38
N ASP A 129 -27.30 9.81 13.22
CA ASP A 129 -26.32 9.98 14.30
C ASP A 129 -24.90 9.57 13.90
N ASP A 130 -24.68 9.23 12.63
CA ASP A 130 -23.39 8.77 12.12
C ASP A 130 -22.36 9.92 12.17
N THR A 131 -21.19 9.62 12.74
CA THR A 131 -20.12 10.59 12.91
C THR A 131 -18.89 10.16 12.14
N ASN A 132 -18.04 11.12 11.75
CA ASN A 132 -16.82 10.80 11.04
C ASN A 132 -15.79 10.19 12.01
N GLU A 133 -15.83 8.87 12.18
CA GLU A 133 -14.96 8.09 13.07
C GLU A 133 -13.48 8.10 12.62
N LEU A 134 -13.22 8.34 11.32
CA LEU A 134 -11.89 8.32 10.72
C LEU A 134 -11.60 9.61 9.94
N GLU A 135 -10.40 10.15 10.06
CA GLU A 135 -10.02 11.33 9.31
C GLU A 135 -9.83 11.04 7.80
N ASN A 136 -10.33 11.95 6.96
CA ASN A 136 -10.23 11.85 5.50
C ASN A 136 -8.88 12.41 5.00
N HIS A 137 -7.77 11.73 5.28
CA HIS A 137 -6.45 12.12 4.78
C HIS A 137 -5.64 10.95 4.23
N VAL A 138 -4.80 11.22 3.23
CA VAL A 138 -3.88 10.22 2.67
C VAL A 138 -2.63 10.17 3.54
N ILE A 139 -2.37 9.03 4.16
CA ILE A 139 -1.15 8.81 4.94
C ILE A 139 -0.02 8.40 3.99
N VAL A 140 0.96 9.30 3.82
CA VAL A 140 2.14 9.02 3.00
C VAL A 140 3.32 8.69 3.91
N THR A 141 3.59 7.39 4.08
CA THR A 141 4.76 6.93 4.84
C THR A 141 5.98 6.89 3.93
N ALA A 142 6.81 7.94 3.98
CA ALA A 142 8.11 7.99 3.32
C ALA A 142 9.14 7.13 4.08
N ARG A 143 9.19 5.83 3.78
CA ARG A 143 10.26 4.93 4.23
C ARG A 143 10.49 3.83 3.21
#